data_AF-A0A349CUU2-F1
#
_entry.id   AF-A0A349CUU2-F1
#
_cell.length_a   1.000
_cell.length_b   1.000
_cell.length_c   1.000
_cell.angle_alpha   90.00
_cell.angle_beta   90.00
_cell.angle_gamma   90.00
#
_symmetry.space_group_name_H-M   'P 1'
#
loop_
_entity.id
_entity.type
_entity.pdbx_description
1 polymer ?
#
loop_
_entity_poly.entity_id
_entity_poly.type
_entity_poly.pdbx_seq_one_letter_code
_entity_poly.pdbx_strand_id
1 'polypeptide(L)' 'FATGAYFAAQQVETFYPLVTVSFSVAPAADGETPHLHVPLLLSPFAYSTYRGS' A
#
# COMPACT_ATOMS: atom_id res chain seq x y z
N PHE A 1 3.03 1.42 4.62
CA PHE A 1 1.86 2.22 5.05
C PHE A 1 1.70 2.11 6.56
N ALA A 2 1.76 3.23 7.31
CA ALA A 2 1.62 3.27 8.77
C ALA A 2 0.15 3.16 9.22
N THR A 3 -0.51 2.05 8.88
CA THR A 3 -1.97 1.84 9.08
C THR A 3 -2.39 1.87 10.55
N GLY A 4 -1.57 1.36 11.45
CA GLY A 4 -1.86 1.41 12.89
C GLY A 4 -1.93 2.86 13.40
N ALA A 5 -0.94 3.69 13.07
CA ALA A 5 -0.94 5.10 13.43
C ALA A 5 -2.11 5.86 12.79
N TYR A 6 -2.43 5.54 11.53
CA TYR A 6 -3.57 6.12 10.81
C TYR A 6 -4.91 5.86 11.51
N PHE A 7 -5.17 4.62 11.95
CA PHE A 7 -6.42 4.28 12.65
C PHE A 7 -6.42 4.75 14.12
N ALA A 8 -5.26 4.73 14.80
CA ALA A 8 -5.12 5.26 16.16
C ALA A 8 -5.48 6.75 16.25
N ALA A 9 -5.07 7.56 15.26
CA ALA A 9 -5.43 8.98 15.18
C ALA A 9 -6.94 9.24 15.03
N GLN A 10 -7.70 8.22 14.62
CA GLN A 10 -9.16 8.27 14.46
C GLN A 10 -9.90 7.54 15.59
N GLN A 11 -9.18 7.07 16.61
CA GLN A 11 -9.72 6.22 17.68
C GLN A 11 -10.46 4.97 17.17
N VAL A 12 -9.96 4.38 16.08
CA VAL A 12 -10.48 3.14 15.49
C VAL A 12 -9.49 2.02 15.77
N GLU A 13 -9.98 0.89 16.29
CA GLU A 13 -9.16 -0.32 16.40
C GLU A 13 -8.93 -0.93 15.02
N THR A 14 -7.72 -1.46 14.79
CA THR A 14 -7.37 -2.15 13.56
C THR A 14 -6.58 -3.42 13.87
N PHE A 15 -6.73 -4.42 13.01
CA PHE A 15 -5.92 -5.63 13.06
C PHE A 15 -4.47 -5.41 12.58
N TYR A 16 -4.21 -4.32 11.86
CA TYR A 16 -2.94 -4.11 11.15
C TYR A 16 -2.14 -2.95 11.75
N PRO A 17 -1.14 -3.21 12.61
CA PRO A 17 -0.27 -2.15 13.12
C PRO A 17 0.55 -1.48 12.01
N LEU A 18 0.85 -2.20 10.93
CA LEU A 18 1.59 -1.74 9.76
C LEU A 18 1.19 -2.60 8.55
N VAL A 19 1.13 -2.00 7.36
CA VAL A 19 1.06 -2.74 6.09
C VAL A 19 2.29 -2.41 5.23
N THR A 20 3.06 -3.44 4.88
CA THR A 20 4.18 -3.35 3.93
C THR A 20 3.79 -4.04 2.65
N VAL A 21 3.93 -3.34 1.51
CA VAL A 21 3.67 -3.90 0.18
C VAL A 21 4.98 -4.03 -0.55
N SER A 22 5.42 -5.27 -0.75
CA SER A 22 6.64 -5.60 -1.48
C SER A 22 6.30 -5.95 -2.93
N PHE A 23 7.01 -5.35 -3.88
CA PHE A 23 6.84 -5.63 -5.31
C PHE A 23 8.16 -5.43 -6.07
N SER A 24 8.29 -6.11 -7.20
CA SER A 24 9.47 -6.01 -8.07
C SER A 24 9.34 -4.82 -9.03
N VAL A 25 10.46 -4.15 -9.30
CA VAL A 25 10.56 -3.11 -10.34
C VAL A 25 11.37 -3.66 -11.50
N ALA A 26 10.74 -3.79 -12.67
CA ALA A 26 11.43 -4.19 -13.89
C ALA A 26 12.16 -2.99 -14.53
N PRO A 27 13.31 -3.21 -15.19
CA PRO A 27 13.95 -2.18 -16.01
C PRO A 27 12.98 -1.73 -17.13
N ALA A 28 12.89 -0.42 -17.43
CA ALA A 28 12.13 -0.01 -18.61
C ALA A 28 12.88 -0.38 -19.89
N ALA A 29 12.12 -0.63 -20.96
CA ALA A 29 12.64 -1.03 -22.26
C ALA A 29 13.38 0.11 -23.00
N ASP A 30 13.21 1.36 -22.56
CA ASP A 30 13.59 2.59 -23.27
C ASP A 30 14.41 3.56 -22.40
N GLY A 31 14.83 3.14 -21.20
CA GLY A 31 15.62 3.96 -20.29
C GLY A 31 14.80 4.90 -19.40
N GLU A 32 13.47 4.88 -19.49
CA GLU A 32 12.61 5.60 -18.54
C GLU A 32 12.36 4.77 -17.27
N THR A 33 11.74 5.37 -16.25
CA THR A 33 11.30 4.59 -15.07
C THR A 33 9.84 4.24 -15.27
N PRO A 34 9.42 2.96 -15.12
CA PRO A 34 8.03 2.60 -15.32
C PRO A 34 7.14 3.33 -14.29
N HIS A 35 5.97 3.80 -14.74
CA HIS A 35 4.95 4.29 -13.82
C HIS A 35 4.43 3.12 -12.96
N LEU A 36 4.50 3.28 -11.63
CA LEU A 36 4.11 2.25 -10.67
C LEU A 36 3.14 2.85 -9.66
N HIS A 37 1.86 2.54 -9.83
CA HIS A 37 0.80 2.91 -8.89
C HIS A 37 0.41 1.67 -8.07
N VAL A 38 0.59 1.73 -6.75
CA VAL A 38 0.30 0.62 -5.82
C VAL A 38 -0.66 1.11 -4.73
N PRO A 39 -1.97 1.14 -5.01
CA PRO A 39 -2.97 1.57 -4.05
C PRO A 39 -3.15 0.57 -2.90
N LEU A 40 -3.66 1.08 -1.77
CA LEU A 40 -4.09 0.30 -0.62
C LEU A 40 -5.57 0.63 -0.33
N LEU A 41 -6.47 -0.31 -0.59
CA LEU A 41 -7.86 -0.24 -0.17
C LEU A 41 -7.92 -0.75 1.27
N LEU A 42 -8.23 0.12 2.22
CA LEU A 42 -8.04 -0.14 3.64
C LEU A 42 -9.36 -0.03 4.41
N SER A 43 -9.69 -1.09 5.14
CA SER A 43 -10.64 -1.09 6.25
C SER A 43 -9.92 -1.52 7.52
N PRO A 44 -10.49 -1.35 8.72
CA PRO A 44 -9.78 -1.67 9.96
C PRO A 44 -9.40 -3.15 10.11
N PHE A 45 -10.12 -4.06 9.43
CA PHE A 45 -9.97 -5.52 9.55
C PHE A 45 -9.82 -6.26 8.22
N ALA A 46 -9.69 -5.53 7.10
CA ALA A 46 -9.35 -6.09 5.80
C ALA A 46 -8.64 -5.05 4.95
N TYR A 47 -7.70 -5.47 4.09
CA TYR A 47 -7.16 -4.62 3.05
C TYR A 47 -6.94 -5.39 1.76
N SER A 48 -6.88 -4.67 0.65
CA SER A 48 -6.38 -5.18 -0.62
C SER A 48 -5.42 -4.18 -1.27
N THR A 49 -4.52 -4.69 -2.08
CA THR A 49 -3.54 -3.91 -2.85
C THR A 49 -3.32 -4.58 -4.19
N TYR A 50 -2.93 -3.81 -5.20
CA TYR A 50 -2.71 -4.29 -6.57
C TYR A 50 -1.81 -3.30 -7.33
N ARG A 51 -1.37 -3.68 -8.53
CA ARG A 51 -0.73 -2.74 -9.47
C ARG A 51 -1.81 -2.03 -10.28
N GLY A 52 -1.97 -0.74 -10.06
CA GLY A 52 -2.83 0.13 -10.87
C GLY A 52 -2.17 0.54 -12.18
N SER A 53 -2.99 1.13 -13.07
CA SER A 53 -2.55 1.82 -14.28
C SER A 53 -2.04 3.22 -13.97
#